data_AF-A0A956J9M8-F1
#
_entry.id   AF-A0A956J9M8-F1
#
_cell.length_a   1.000
_cell.length_b   1.000
_cell.length_c   1.000
_cell.angle_alpha   90.00
_cell.angle_beta   90.00
_cell.angle_gamma   90.00
#
_symmetry.space_group_name_H-M   'P 1'
#
loop_
_entity.id
_entity.type
_entity.pdbx_description
1 polymer ?
#
loop_
_entity_poly.entity_id
_entity_poly.type
_entity_poly.pdbx_seq_one_letter_code
_entity_poly.pdbx_strand_id
1 'polypeptide(L)'
;MSPWKQWKRAFDQWEGTTAHFIEQWMKSPLLLEPAGAWLSAAMRVKALADKTTAAWWGSLGLPTKRDQERALHALNKLESRLLDLEEQLEDTREELARVRAHDHEHAA
;
A
#
# COMPACT_ATOMS: atom_id res chain seq x y z
N MET A 1 0.20 38.20 -42.46
CA MET A 1 0.90 37.51 -41.35
C MET A 1 0.32 36.10 -41.24
N SER A 2 1.14 35.05 -41.07
CA SER A 2 0.62 33.67 -40.96
C SER A 2 -0.13 33.48 -39.63
N PRO A 3 -1.33 32.88 -39.63
CA PRO A 3 -2.10 32.60 -38.41
C PRO A 3 -1.31 31.84 -37.34
N TRP A 4 -0.45 30.92 -37.78
CA TRP A 4 0.45 30.16 -36.90
C TRP A 4 1.43 31.05 -36.14
N LYS A 5 1.99 32.07 -36.79
CA LYS A 5 2.95 32.99 -36.15
C LYS A 5 2.27 33.85 -35.08
N GLN A 6 1.00 34.19 -35.27
CA GLN A 6 0.24 35.01 -34.33
C GLN A 6 -0.19 34.21 -33.10
N TRP A 7 -0.64 32.95 -33.32
CA TRP A 7 -0.90 32.01 -32.24
C TRP A 7 0.36 31.71 -31.42
N LYS A 8 1.48 31.40 -32.08
CA LYS A 8 2.73 31.07 -31.38
C LYS A 8 3.23 32.24 -30.52
N ARG A 9 3.16 33.47 -31.02
CA ARG A 9 3.51 34.66 -30.24
C ARG A 9 2.62 34.86 -29.00
N ALA A 10 1.32 34.62 -29.12
CA ALA A 10 0.41 34.70 -27.99
C ALA A 10 0.67 33.58 -26.96
N PHE A 11 0.99 32.37 -27.45
CA PHE A 11 1.40 31.24 -26.62
C PHE A 11 2.70 31.54 -25.87
N ASP A 12 3.75 31.98 -26.57
CA ASP A 12 5.05 32.27 -25.96
C ASP A 12 4.92 33.37 -24.87
N GLN A 13 4.03 34.35 -25.08
CA GLN A 13 3.75 35.40 -24.09
C GLN A 13 2.93 34.89 -22.90
N TRP A 14 1.97 34.00 -23.12
CA TRP A 14 1.23 33.32 -22.07
C TRP A 14 2.13 32.38 -21.25
N GLU A 15 3.00 31.62 -21.92
CA GLU A 15 3.97 30.71 -21.30
C GLU A 15 4.93 31.50 -20.43
N GLY A 16 5.52 32.59 -20.95
CA GLY A 16 6.45 33.41 -20.19
C GLY A 16 5.82 34.04 -18.93
N THR A 17 4.58 34.51 -19.03
CA THR A 17 3.84 35.10 -17.89
C THR A 17 3.42 34.05 -16.87
N THR A 18 2.95 32.89 -17.33
CA THR A 18 2.53 31.78 -16.48
C THR A 18 3.73 31.14 -15.77
N ALA A 19 4.83 30.94 -16.49
CA ALA A 19 6.07 30.41 -15.92
C ALA A 19 6.61 31.31 -14.82
N HIS A 20 6.63 32.64 -15.03
CA HIS A 20 7.09 33.58 -14.02
C HIS A 20 6.20 33.58 -12.77
N PHE A 21 4.88 33.48 -12.96
CA PHE A 21 3.92 33.41 -11.84
C PHE A 21 4.07 32.11 -11.05
N ILE A 22 4.16 30.97 -11.72
CA ILE A 22 4.37 29.67 -11.07
C ILE A 22 5.72 29.63 -10.35
N GLU A 23 6.77 30.17 -10.96
CA GLU A 23 8.09 30.23 -10.37
C GLU A 23 8.10 31.09 -9.10
N GLN A 24 7.43 32.25 -9.09
CA GLN A 24 7.26 33.07 -7.88
C GLN A 24 6.44 32.35 -6.80
N TRP A 25 5.39 31.64 -7.18
CA TRP A 25 4.56 30.89 -6.24
C TRP A 25 5.33 29.72 -5.61
N MET A 26 6.09 28.98 -6.42
CA MET A 26 6.94 27.86 -5.97
C MET A 26 8.19 28.30 -5.20
N LYS A 27 8.65 29.54 -5.39
CA LYS A 27 9.82 30.06 -4.67
C LYS A 27 9.45 30.90 -3.46
N SER A 28 8.17 31.19 -3.22
CA SER A 28 7.71 31.98 -2.08
C SER A 28 7.53 31.10 -0.83
N PRO A 29 8.46 31.15 0.15
CA PRO A 29 8.36 30.36 1.38
C PRO A 29 7.13 30.76 2.21
N LEU A 30 6.75 32.04 2.10
CA LEU A 30 5.57 32.65 2.72
C LEU A 30 4.23 32.03 2.28
N LEU A 31 4.18 31.34 1.13
CA LEU A 31 2.98 30.63 0.68
C LEU A 31 3.10 29.12 0.88
N LEU A 32 4.28 28.55 0.61
CA LEU A 32 4.48 27.12 0.69
C LEU A 32 4.50 26.58 2.12
N GLU A 33 5.08 27.30 3.07
CA GLU A 33 5.12 26.83 4.47
C GLU A 33 3.72 26.84 5.12
N PRO A 34 2.91 27.92 5.03
CA PRO A 34 1.57 27.92 5.60
C PRO A 34 0.64 26.94 4.89
N ALA A 35 0.76 26.79 3.56
CA ALA A 35 -0.04 25.83 2.79
C ALA A 35 0.32 24.38 3.16
N GLY A 36 1.61 24.07 3.32
CA GLY A 36 2.08 22.76 3.78
C GLY A 36 1.60 22.44 5.19
N ALA A 37 1.63 23.42 6.10
CA ALA A 37 1.10 23.28 7.46
C ALA A 37 -0.41 23.04 7.47
N TRP A 38 -1.17 23.80 6.66
CA TRP A 38 -2.62 23.62 6.50
C TRP A 38 -2.98 22.26 5.91
N LEU A 39 -2.30 21.83 4.86
CA LEU A 39 -2.51 20.51 4.26
C LEU A 39 -2.19 19.40 5.27
N SER A 40 -1.11 19.55 6.03
CA SER A 40 -0.74 18.60 7.08
C SER A 40 -1.81 18.53 8.18
N ALA A 41 -2.34 19.68 8.60
CA ALA A 41 -3.43 19.74 9.57
C ALA A 41 -4.71 19.08 9.01
N ALA A 42 -5.08 19.39 7.77
CA ALA A 42 -6.23 18.80 7.10
C ALA A 42 -6.10 17.27 6.98
N MET A 43 -4.91 16.77 6.63
CA MET A 43 -4.64 15.34 6.55
C MET A 43 -4.73 14.65 7.91
N ARG A 44 -4.27 15.29 8.99
CA ARG A 44 -4.43 14.75 10.35
C ARG A 44 -5.90 14.68 10.76
N VAL A 45 -6.68 15.72 10.46
CA VAL A 45 -8.13 15.74 10.72
C VAL A 45 -8.82 14.64 9.92
N LYS A 46 -8.50 14.50 8.63
CA LYS A 46 -9.04 13.42 7.78
C LYS A 46 -8.71 12.04 8.35
N ALA A 47 -7.46 11.80 8.72
CA ALA A 47 -7.05 10.52 9.30
C ALA A 47 -7.80 10.20 10.59
N LEU A 48 -8.05 11.22 11.43
CA LEU A 48 -8.85 11.05 12.64
C LEU A 48 -10.31 10.69 12.30
N ALA A 49 -10.91 11.40 11.34
CA ALA A 49 -12.27 11.15 10.88
C ALA A 49 -12.44 9.76 10.25
N ASP A 50 -11.48 9.31 9.45
CA ASP A 50 -11.48 7.96 8.86
C ASP A 50 -11.41 6.90 9.98
N LYS A 51 -10.60 7.14 11.03
CA LYS A 51 -10.49 6.24 12.19
C LYS A 51 -11.77 6.19 13.03
N THR A 52 -12.40 7.33 13.31
CA THR A 52 -13.66 7.37 14.08
C THR A 52 -14.80 6.72 13.31
N THR A 53 -14.86 6.96 12.01
CA THR A 53 -15.83 6.33 11.10
C THR A 53 -15.65 4.82 11.11
N ALA A 54 -14.42 4.32 10.94
CA ALA A 54 -14.14 2.89 11.01
C ALA A 54 -14.49 2.28 12.38
N ALA A 55 -14.23 2.99 13.48
CA ALA A 55 -14.60 2.54 14.82
C ALA A 55 -16.12 2.48 15.00
N TRP A 56 -16.86 3.45 14.46
CA TRP A 56 -18.31 3.46 14.49
C TRP A 56 -18.92 2.34 13.67
N TRP A 57 -18.44 2.11 12.45
CA TRP A 57 -18.83 0.95 11.64
C TRP A 57 -18.52 -0.37 12.37
N GLY A 58 -17.35 -0.45 13.00
CA GLY A 58 -16.97 -1.59 13.83
C GLY A 58 -17.90 -1.78 15.05
N SER A 59 -18.34 -0.71 15.71
CA SER A 59 -19.31 -0.80 16.83
C SER A 59 -20.68 -1.29 16.39
N LEU A 60 -21.06 -1.03 15.14
CA LEU A 60 -22.28 -1.54 14.53
C LEU A 60 -22.13 -2.97 14.00
N GLY A 61 -20.96 -3.60 14.19
CA GLY A 61 -20.68 -4.95 13.72
C GLY A 61 -20.47 -5.05 12.20
N LEU A 62 -20.29 -3.92 11.50
CA LEU A 62 -20.07 -3.93 10.06
C LEU A 62 -18.57 -4.09 9.76
N PRO A 63 -18.17 -5.06 8.90
CA PRO A 63 -16.78 -5.34 8.62
C PRO A 63 -16.13 -4.17 7.88
N THR A 64 -15.02 -3.65 8.42
CA THR A 64 -14.26 -2.57 7.80
C THR A 64 -13.19 -3.11 6.86
N LYS A 65 -12.68 -2.28 5.94
CA LYS A 65 -11.55 -2.64 5.08
C LYS A 65 -10.34 -3.16 5.88
N ARG A 66 -10.06 -2.56 7.04
CA ARG A 66 -8.96 -2.97 7.91
C ARG A 66 -9.18 -4.36 8.52
N ASP A 67 -10.43 -4.74 8.74
CA ASP A 67 -10.79 -6.08 9.23
C ASP A 67 -10.60 -7.12 8.13
N GLN A 68 -10.95 -6.76 6.88
CA GLN A 68 -10.71 -7.61 5.71
C GLN A 68 -9.21 -7.86 5.48
N GLU A 69 -8.39 -6.81 5.56
CA GLU A 69 -6.93 -6.95 5.44
C GLU A 69 -6.34 -7.84 6.53
N ARG A 70 -6.81 -7.71 7.78
CA ARG A 70 -6.38 -8.60 8.89
C ARG A 70 -6.81 -10.04 8.68
N ALA A 71 -8.03 -10.27 8.20
CA ALA A 71 -8.53 -11.60 7.90
C ALA A 71 -7.72 -12.26 6.76
N LEU A 72 -7.46 -11.52 5.67
CA LEU A 72 -6.62 -11.99 4.56
C LEU A 72 -5.20 -12.33 5.02
N HIS A 73 -4.59 -11.49 5.85
CA HIS A 73 -3.26 -11.76 6.39
C HIS A 73 -3.24 -13.01 7.29
N ALA A 74 -4.27 -13.20 8.12
CA ALA A 74 -4.41 -14.38 8.94
C ALA A 74 -4.60 -15.66 8.10
N LEU A 75 -5.40 -15.58 7.03
CA LEU A 75 -5.59 -16.69 6.08
C LEU A 75 -4.28 -17.08 5.42
N ASN A 76 -3.53 -16.12 4.89
CA ASN A 76 -2.23 -16.39 4.28
C ASN A 76 -1.25 -17.05 5.27
N LYS A 77 -1.24 -16.58 6.53
CA LYS A 77 -0.41 -17.19 7.58
C LYS A 77 -0.83 -18.62 7.92
N LEU A 78 -2.13 -18.92 7.88
CA LEU A 78 -2.63 -20.29 8.08
C LEU A 78 -2.22 -21.19 6.91
N GLU A 79 -2.34 -20.70 5.67
CA GLU A 79 -1.90 -21.39 4.47
C GLU A 79 -0.41 -21.75 4.54
N SER A 80 0.47 -20.80 4.88
CA SER A 80 1.91 -21.10 5.03
C SER A 80 2.17 -22.18 6.08
N ARG A 81 1.49 -22.11 7.24
CA ARG A 81 1.65 -23.12 8.29
C ARG A 81 1.15 -24.50 7.88
N LEU A 82 0.10 -24.56 7.05
CA LEU A 82 -0.39 -25.82 6.52
C LEU A 82 0.65 -26.45 5.59
N LEU A 83 1.23 -25.65 4.69
CA LEU A 83 2.31 -26.11 3.82
C LEU A 83 3.51 -26.63 4.61
N ASP A 84 3.95 -25.89 5.64
CA ASP A 84 5.07 -26.33 6.49
C ASP A 84 4.76 -27.67 7.20
N LEU A 85 3.50 -27.87 7.64
CA LEU A 85 3.08 -29.12 8.29
C LEU A 85 2.95 -30.27 7.29
N GLU A 86 2.51 -29.99 6.07
CA GLU A 86 2.46 -30.97 4.98
C GLU A 86 3.88 -31.47 4.65
N GLU A 87 4.85 -30.56 4.55
CA GLU A 87 6.26 -30.90 4.33
C GLU A 87 6.83 -31.76 5.46
N GLN A 88 6.62 -31.36 6.72
CA GLN A 88 7.08 -32.15 7.88
C GLN A 88 6.47 -33.55 7.95
N LEU A 89 5.19 -33.69 7.57
CA LEU A 89 4.53 -34.99 7.53
C LEU A 89 5.12 -35.88 6.43
N GLU A 90 5.48 -35.32 5.28
CA GLU A 90 6.14 -36.03 4.20
C GLU A 90 7.52 -36.51 4.64
N ASP A 91 8.36 -35.64 5.19
CA ASP A 91 9.68 -35.98 5.72
C ASP A 91 9.63 -37.10 6.76
N THR A 92 8.71 -36.99 7.72
CA THR A 92 8.55 -38.00 8.77
C THR A 92 8.11 -39.35 8.20
N ARG A 93 7.24 -39.34 7.18
CA ARG A 93 6.81 -40.57 6.49
C ARG A 93 7.97 -41.21 5.73
N GLU A 94 8.80 -40.41 5.08
CA GLU A 94 10.00 -40.91 4.41
C GLU A 94 11.00 -41.52 5.40
N GLU A 95 11.27 -40.84 6.52
CA GLU A 95 12.18 -41.33 7.56
C GLU A 95 11.69 -42.67 8.13
N LEU A 96 10.39 -42.76 8.45
CA LEU A 96 9.77 -43.99 8.90
C LEU A 96 9.91 -45.12 7.87
N ALA A 97 9.76 -44.81 6.58
CA ALA A 97 9.93 -45.79 5.50
C ALA A 97 11.39 -46.27 5.42
N ARG A 98 12.36 -45.37 5.58
CA ARG A 98 13.79 -45.71 5.60
C ARG A 98 14.15 -46.61 6.79
N VAL A 99 13.67 -46.28 7.99
CA VAL A 99 13.88 -47.09 9.19
C VAL A 99 13.30 -48.50 9.01
N ARG A 100 12.06 -48.60 8.53
CA ARG A 100 11.42 -49.90 8.26
C ARG A 100 12.19 -50.72 7.22
N ALA A 101 12.69 -50.09 6.16
CA ALA A 101 13.49 -50.78 5.15
C ALA A 101 14.80 -51.32 5.74
N HIS A 102 15.47 -50.53 6.59
CA HIS A 102 16.69 -50.95 7.29
C HIS A 102 16.45 -52.13 8.25
N ASP A 103 15.35 -52.11 9.01
CA ASP A 103 14.97 -53.21 9.90
C ASP A 103 14.67 -54.51 9.11
N HIS A 104 14.08 -54.39 7.92
CA HIS A 104 13.82 -55.53 7.04
C HIS A 104 15.10 -56.13 6.43
N GLU A 105 16.13 -55.33 6.15
CA GLU A 105 17.43 -55.82 5.65
C GLU A 105 18.26 -56.53 6.73
N HIS A 106 18.11 -56.16 8.00
CA HIS A 106 18.83 -56.81 9.12
C HIS A 106 18.13 -58.05 9.69
N ALA A 107 16.86 -58.28 9.33
CA ALA A 107 16.09 -59.44 9.75
C ALA A 107 16.15 -60.63 8.77
N ALA A 108 16.77 -60.46 7.59
CA ALA A 108 16.98 -61.47 6.55
C ALA A 108 18.40 -62.03 6.58
#